data_AF-A0AAN8CFV3-F1
#
_entry.id   AF-A0AAN8CFV3-F1
#
_cell.length_a   1.000
_cell.length_b   1.000
_cell.length_c   1.000
_cell.angle_alpha   90.00
_cell.angle_beta   90.00
_cell.angle_gamma   90.00
#
_symmetry.space_group_name_H-M   'P 1'
#
loop_
_entity.id
_entity.type
_entity.pdbx_description
1 polymer ?
#
loop_
_entity_poly.entity_id
_entity_poly.type
_entity_poly.pdbx_seq_one_letter_code
_entity_poly.pdbx_strand_id
1 'polypeptide(L)'
;MMASSYTAKEEDGHITVSGPGALRSRKPENTAFKQQRLPAWQPILTAGTVLPAFFIIGLLFIPIGIGLFVTSNNIKEFEIDYTGVDASSPCYNCSQSFSWNSSRPCTCSIPFYLEQPYESNVYVYYGLSNFYQNHRRYVKSRDDSQLNGDPQISDGETRRNTDVVKH
;
A
#
# COMPACT_ATOMS: atom_id res chain seq x y z
N MET A 1 -26.64 13.17 -8.54
CA MET A 1 -25.86 13.87 -9.58
C MET A 1 -26.44 15.26 -9.76
N MET A 2 -25.74 16.28 -9.25
CA MET A 2 -25.94 17.68 -9.63
C MET A 2 -24.55 18.30 -9.55
N ALA A 3 -23.95 18.54 -10.71
CA ALA A 3 -22.72 19.32 -10.83
C ALA A 3 -23.10 20.79 -10.67
N SER A 4 -22.56 21.46 -9.64
CA SER A 4 -22.67 22.91 -9.51
C SER A 4 -21.36 23.51 -10.01
N SER A 5 -21.38 24.00 -11.23
CA SER A 5 -20.30 24.75 -11.86
C SER A 5 -20.16 26.11 -11.19
N TYR A 6 -19.03 26.36 -10.53
CA TYR A 6 -18.69 27.67 -10.00
C TYR A 6 -18.00 28.48 -11.11
N THR A 7 -18.72 29.45 -11.68
CA THR A 7 -18.11 30.52 -12.46
C THR A 7 -17.40 31.47 -11.48
N ALA A 8 -16.08 31.40 -11.43
CA ALA A 8 -15.25 32.43 -10.83
C ALA A 8 -15.39 33.69 -11.71
N LYS A 9 -16.29 34.60 -11.32
CA LYS A 9 -16.41 35.90 -11.99
C LYS A 9 -15.26 36.78 -11.49
N GLU A 10 -14.52 37.27 -12.47
CA GLU A 10 -13.26 37.98 -12.39
C GLU A 10 -13.28 39.23 -11.51
N GLU A 11 -12.12 39.49 -10.92
CA GLU A 11 -11.49 40.80 -10.77
C GLU A 11 -12.35 42.03 -11.11
N ASP A 12 -12.91 42.66 -10.08
CA ASP A 12 -13.06 44.12 -10.07
C ASP A 12 -12.08 44.68 -9.05
N GLY A 13 -10.84 44.85 -9.50
CA GLY A 13 -9.85 45.68 -8.84
C GLY A 13 -10.29 47.14 -8.87
N HIS A 14 -10.99 47.58 -7.83
CA HIS A 14 -11.22 49.01 -7.63
C HIS A 14 -10.02 49.62 -6.88
N ILE A 15 -8.95 49.90 -7.61
CA ILE A 15 -7.96 50.91 -7.20
C ILE A 15 -8.54 52.27 -7.57
N THR A 16 -9.23 52.91 -6.62
CA THR A 16 -9.48 54.35 -6.68
C THR A 16 -8.32 55.08 -6.00
N VAL A 17 -7.46 55.70 -6.80
CA VAL A 17 -6.53 56.74 -6.34
C VAL A 17 -7.10 58.10 -6.73
N SER A 18 -7.55 58.88 -5.74
CA SER A 18 -7.01 60.22 -5.42
C SER A 18 -8.00 61.05 -4.58
N GLY A 19 -7.50 61.68 -3.52
CA GLY A 19 -8.22 62.62 -2.65
C GLY A 19 -7.67 62.60 -1.21
N PRO A 20 -7.27 63.75 -0.62
CA PRO A 20 -6.65 63.79 0.70
C PRO A 20 -7.72 63.54 1.77
N GLY A 21 -7.82 62.30 2.24
CA GLY A 21 -8.75 61.91 3.31
C GLY A 21 -9.47 60.57 3.15
N ALA A 22 -9.20 59.79 2.09
CA ALA A 22 -9.82 58.47 1.94
C ALA A 22 -9.23 57.46 2.95
N LEU A 23 -9.97 57.24 4.04
CA LEU A 23 -9.69 56.23 5.06
C LEU A 23 -9.52 54.85 4.40
N ARG A 24 -8.29 54.30 4.40
CA ARG A 24 -8.09 52.88 4.12
C ARG A 24 -8.83 52.07 5.17
N SER A 25 -9.98 51.54 4.78
CA SER A 25 -10.76 50.66 5.62
C SER A 25 -9.97 49.39 5.89
N ARG A 26 -9.59 49.15 7.14
CA ARG A 26 -8.98 47.89 7.61
C ARG A 26 -10.01 46.76 7.74
N LYS A 27 -11.20 46.95 7.19
CA LYS A 27 -12.29 46.00 7.29
C LYS A 27 -12.01 44.83 6.35
N PRO A 28 -12.07 43.58 6.84
CA PRO A 28 -11.89 42.41 6.00
C PRO A 28 -12.98 42.34 4.92
N GLU A 29 -12.60 41.82 3.77
CA GLU A 29 -13.48 41.67 2.61
C GLU A 29 -14.73 40.83 2.93
N ASN A 30 -15.87 41.27 2.42
CA ASN A 30 -17.17 40.70 2.67
C ASN A 30 -17.51 39.58 1.66
N THR A 31 -16.64 38.57 1.56
CA THR A 31 -16.88 37.38 0.71
C THR A 31 -17.31 36.19 1.56
N ALA A 32 -18.17 35.32 1.02
CA ALA A 32 -18.70 34.16 1.75
C ALA A 32 -17.59 33.22 2.27
N PHE A 33 -16.46 33.13 1.56
CA PHE A 33 -15.29 32.37 1.99
C PHE A 33 -14.57 33.03 3.17
N LYS A 34 -14.21 34.33 3.06
CA LYS A 34 -13.50 35.06 4.14
C LYS A 34 -14.36 35.24 5.39
N GLN A 35 -15.69 35.19 5.24
CA GLN A 35 -16.65 35.24 6.35
C GLN A 35 -17.09 33.87 6.87
N GLN A 36 -16.60 32.78 6.29
CA GLN A 36 -16.95 31.41 6.67
C GLN A 36 -18.47 31.12 6.60
N ARG A 37 -19.15 31.69 5.61
CA ARG A 37 -20.59 31.53 5.33
C ARG A 37 -20.84 30.71 4.09
N LEU A 38 -19.90 29.84 3.73
CA LEU A 38 -20.11 28.90 2.64
C LEU A 38 -21.25 27.94 3.02
N PRO A 39 -22.11 27.55 2.05
CA PRO A 39 -23.14 26.56 2.30
C PRO A 39 -22.45 25.25 2.72
N ALA A 40 -22.74 24.80 3.93
CA ALA A 40 -22.24 23.55 4.46
C ALA A 40 -23.44 22.62 4.70
N TRP A 41 -23.28 21.37 4.30
CA TRP A 41 -24.18 20.32 4.75
C TRP A 41 -23.72 19.84 6.13
N GLN A 42 -24.57 19.99 7.13
CA GLN A 42 -24.29 19.58 8.51
C GLN A 42 -25.18 18.39 8.87
N PRO A 43 -24.74 17.15 8.63
CA PRO A 43 -25.52 15.97 8.98
C PRO A 43 -25.56 15.79 10.50
N ILE A 44 -26.76 15.79 11.07
CA ILE A 44 -26.98 15.48 12.48
C ILE A 44 -27.20 13.97 12.60
N LEU A 45 -26.22 13.26 13.15
CA LEU A 45 -26.25 11.81 13.35
C LEU A 45 -27.15 11.46 14.54
N THR A 46 -28.45 11.30 14.28
CA THR A 46 -29.43 10.86 15.28
C THR A 46 -29.74 9.37 15.12
N ALA A 47 -30.27 8.73 16.17
CA ALA A 47 -30.65 7.31 16.15
C ALA A 47 -31.60 6.97 14.98
N GLY A 48 -32.51 7.89 14.62
CA GLY A 48 -33.45 7.71 13.52
C GLY A 48 -32.82 7.73 12.13
N THR A 49 -31.67 8.39 11.94
CA THR A 49 -30.97 8.44 10.66
C THR A 49 -29.91 7.34 10.51
N VAL A 50 -29.24 6.96 11.61
CA VAL A 50 -28.17 5.95 11.56
C VAL A 50 -28.69 4.53 11.52
N LEU A 51 -29.83 4.24 12.17
CA LEU A 51 -30.37 2.89 12.25
C LEU A 51 -30.74 2.33 10.85
N PRO A 52 -31.48 3.04 9.99
CA PRO A 52 -31.75 2.56 8.62
C PRO A 52 -30.48 2.43 7.78
N ALA A 53 -29.51 3.34 7.95
CA ALA A 53 -28.25 3.28 7.22
C ALA A 53 -27.47 1.99 7.55
N PHE A 54 -27.42 1.58 8.83
CA PHE A 54 -26.80 0.33 9.23
C PHE A 54 -27.51 -0.90 8.64
N PHE A 55 -28.84 -0.91 8.58
CA PHE A 55 -29.57 -2.01 7.94
C PHE A 55 -29.26 -2.12 6.45
N ILE A 56 -29.18 -1.01 5.72
CA ILE A 56 -28.85 -1.00 4.29
C ILE A 56 -27.43 -1.55 4.07
N ILE A 57 -26.45 -1.05 4.84
CA ILE A 57 -25.06 -1.50 4.74
C ILE A 57 -24.96 -2.98 5.11
N GLY A 58 -25.65 -3.41 6.18
CA GLY A 58 -25.68 -4.81 6.61
C GLY A 58 -26.26 -5.73 5.53
N LEU A 59 -27.43 -5.39 4.97
CA LEU A 59 -28.05 -6.17 3.89
C LEU A 59 -27.22 -6.23 2.62
N LEU A 60 -26.38 -5.21 2.37
CA LEU A 60 -25.44 -5.21 1.26
C LEU A 60 -24.21 -6.06 1.56
N PHE A 61 -23.67 -6.00 2.79
CA PHE A 61 -22.47 -6.74 3.17
C PHE A 61 -22.72 -8.23 3.40
N ILE A 62 -23.93 -8.66 3.78
CA ILE A 62 -24.26 -10.08 3.92
C ILE A 62 -24.03 -10.88 2.63
N PRO A 63 -24.64 -10.53 1.46
CA PRO A 63 -24.43 -11.30 0.23
C PRO A 63 -22.99 -11.19 -0.29
N ILE A 64 -22.34 -10.03 -0.15
CA ILE A 64 -20.93 -9.87 -0.51
C ILE A 64 -20.05 -10.78 0.36
N GLY A 65 -20.29 -10.80 1.67
CA GLY A 65 -19.57 -11.65 2.61
C GLY A 65 -19.78 -13.13 2.31
N ILE A 66 -21.01 -13.56 1.99
CA ILE A 66 -21.30 -14.94 1.57
C ILE A 66 -20.55 -15.27 0.28
N GLY A 67 -20.57 -14.38 -0.72
CA GLY A 67 -19.85 -14.55 -1.98
C GLY A 67 -18.34 -14.74 -1.74
N LEU A 68 -17.73 -13.83 -0.99
CA LEU A 68 -16.31 -13.91 -0.65
C LEU A 68 -15.97 -15.18 0.15
N PHE A 69 -16.81 -15.55 1.12
CA PHE A 69 -16.60 -16.75 1.94
C PHE A 69 -16.66 -18.04 1.13
N VAL A 70 -17.66 -18.18 0.25
CA VAL A 70 -17.76 -19.35 -0.63
C VAL A 70 -16.58 -19.41 -1.59
N THR A 71 -16.20 -18.29 -2.20
CA THR A 71 -15.03 -18.26 -3.09
C THR A 71 -13.74 -18.61 -2.34
N SER A 72 -13.58 -18.17 -1.09
CA SER A 72 -12.41 -18.46 -0.27
C SER A 72 -12.32 -19.94 0.10
N ASN A 73 -13.43 -20.57 0.49
CA ASN A 73 -13.43 -21.99 0.89
C ASN A 73 -13.26 -22.96 -0.28
N ASN A 74 -13.52 -22.50 -1.51
CA ASN A 74 -13.28 -23.28 -2.72
C ASN A 74 -11.80 -23.31 -3.10
N ILE A 75 -10.97 -22.40 -2.59
CA ILE A 75 -9.52 -22.43 -2.82
C ILE A 75 -8.93 -23.57 -1.99
N LYS A 76 -8.15 -24.42 -2.66
CA LYS A 76 -7.39 -25.50 -2.03
C LYS A 76 -5.94 -25.04 -1.91
N GLU A 77 -5.37 -25.25 -0.73
CA GLU A 77 -4.00 -24.90 -0.41
C GLU A 77 -3.32 -26.12 0.23
N PHE A 78 -2.05 -26.30 -0.08
CA PHE A 78 -1.21 -27.33 0.50
C PHE A 78 0.17 -26.73 0.80
N GLU A 79 0.54 -26.75 2.08
CA GLU A 79 1.77 -26.14 2.59
C GLU A 79 2.69 -27.23 3.16
N ILE A 80 3.97 -27.18 2.80
CA ILE A 80 5.01 -28.04 3.36
C ILE A 80 6.19 -27.18 3.79
N ASP A 81 6.60 -27.33 5.05
CA ASP A 81 7.88 -26.81 5.55
C ASP A 81 9.03 -27.74 5.15
N TYR A 82 9.99 -27.21 4.41
CA TYR A 82 11.19 -27.90 3.94
C TYR A 82 12.49 -27.42 4.61
N THR A 83 12.40 -26.67 5.71
CA THR A 83 13.55 -26.11 6.44
C THR A 83 14.46 -27.21 7.01
N GLY A 84 13.89 -28.34 7.42
CA GLY A 84 14.66 -29.48 7.95
C GLY A 84 15.20 -29.23 9.36
N VAL A 85 14.39 -28.69 10.27
CA VAL A 85 14.79 -28.46 11.68
C VAL A 85 14.84 -29.77 12.47
N ASP A 86 13.87 -30.66 12.23
CA ASP A 86 13.77 -31.93 12.93
C ASP A 86 14.74 -32.97 12.38
N ALA A 87 15.34 -33.77 13.28
CA ALA A 87 16.26 -34.85 12.91
C ALA A 87 15.61 -35.95 12.06
N SER A 88 14.28 -36.07 12.10
CA SER A 88 13.49 -36.99 11.28
C SER A 88 13.22 -36.46 9.86
N SER A 89 13.46 -35.16 9.61
CA SER A 89 13.20 -34.57 8.29
C SER A 89 14.22 -35.06 7.26
N PRO A 90 13.79 -35.40 6.03
CA PRO A 90 14.72 -35.76 4.96
C PRO A 90 15.67 -34.61 4.58
N CYS A 91 15.34 -33.37 4.94
CA CYS A 91 16.17 -32.18 4.68
C CYS A 91 17.11 -31.82 5.84
N TYR A 92 17.11 -32.56 6.96
CA TYR A 92 17.91 -32.27 8.16
C TYR A 92 19.42 -32.22 7.92
N ASN A 93 19.94 -33.08 7.04
CA ASN A 93 21.35 -33.05 6.70
C ASN A 93 21.72 -31.76 5.95
N CYS A 94 20.84 -31.27 5.07
CA CYS A 94 21.08 -30.03 4.34
C CYS A 94 21.02 -28.79 5.24
N SER A 95 20.17 -28.79 6.27
CA SER A 95 20.09 -27.68 7.22
C SER A 95 21.32 -27.59 8.12
N GLN A 96 21.87 -28.73 8.56
CA GLN A 96 23.08 -28.75 9.40
C GLN A 96 24.38 -28.55 8.63
N SER A 97 24.49 -29.11 7.43
CA SER A 97 25.76 -29.15 6.66
C SER A 97 25.93 -27.96 5.69
N PHE A 98 25.22 -26.86 5.91
CA PHE A 98 25.39 -25.65 5.12
C PHE A 98 26.71 -24.95 5.49
N SER A 99 27.77 -25.28 4.75
CA SER A 99 29.04 -24.56 4.78
C SER A 99 29.07 -23.52 3.67
N TRP A 100 29.29 -22.25 4.02
CA TRP A 100 29.49 -21.14 3.07
C TRP A 100 30.64 -21.40 2.08
N ASN A 101 31.54 -22.33 2.41
CA ASN A 101 32.71 -22.69 1.61
C ASN A 101 32.53 -24.03 0.85
N SER A 102 31.37 -24.68 0.96
CA SER A 102 31.08 -25.90 0.22
C SER A 102 30.28 -25.56 -1.03
N SER A 103 30.93 -25.58 -2.19
CA SER A 103 30.27 -25.36 -3.49
C SER A 103 29.41 -26.55 -3.95
N ARG A 104 29.24 -27.58 -3.11
CA ARG A 104 28.44 -28.76 -3.46
C ARG A 104 26.97 -28.47 -3.15
N PRO A 105 26.07 -28.54 -4.16
CA PRO A 105 24.64 -28.33 -3.93
C PRO A 105 24.10 -29.46 -3.04
N CYS A 106 23.46 -29.11 -1.93
CA CYS A 106 22.68 -30.05 -1.14
C CYS A 106 21.26 -30.11 -1.70
N THR A 107 20.81 -31.29 -2.09
CA THR A 107 19.45 -31.51 -2.60
C THR A 107 18.74 -32.46 -1.65
N CYS A 108 17.56 -32.07 -1.17
CA CYS A 108 16.65 -32.93 -0.43
C CYS A 108 15.32 -33.06 -1.18
N SER A 109 14.59 -34.14 -0.94
CA SER A 109 13.29 -34.40 -1.56
C SER A 109 12.28 -34.78 -0.51
N ILE A 110 11.12 -34.12 -0.53
CA ILE A 110 10.02 -34.37 0.40
C ILE A 110 8.87 -34.98 -0.40
N PRO A 111 8.57 -36.28 -0.24
CA PRO A 111 7.43 -36.88 -0.90
C PRO A 111 6.13 -36.36 -0.27
N PHE A 112 5.15 -36.02 -1.11
CA PHE A 112 3.84 -35.58 -0.66
C PHE A 112 2.74 -36.13 -1.57
N TYR A 113 1.52 -36.15 -1.03
CA TYR A 113 0.33 -36.63 -1.71
C TYR A 113 -0.78 -35.61 -1.55
N LEU A 114 -1.53 -35.37 -2.61
CA LEU A 114 -2.68 -34.48 -2.60
C LEU A 114 -3.93 -35.32 -2.32
N GLU A 115 -4.66 -35.00 -1.24
CA GLU A 115 -5.87 -35.73 -0.86
C GLU A 115 -7.03 -35.53 -1.86
N GLN A 116 -7.02 -34.40 -2.55
CA GLN A 116 -8.08 -33.98 -3.47
C GLN A 116 -7.47 -33.45 -4.77
N PRO A 117 -8.17 -33.60 -5.91
CA PRO A 117 -7.74 -33.02 -7.17
C PRO A 117 -7.87 -31.48 -7.15
N TYR A 118 -6.91 -30.80 -7.76
CA TYR A 118 -6.93 -29.35 -7.94
C TYR A 118 -7.45 -29.08 -9.35
N GLU A 119 -8.73 -28.74 -9.46
CA GLU A 119 -9.43 -28.66 -10.77
C GLU A 119 -9.12 -27.40 -11.58
N SER A 120 -8.44 -26.40 -10.99
CA SER A 120 -8.15 -25.10 -11.60
C SER A 120 -6.65 -24.85 -11.72
N ASN A 121 -6.28 -23.64 -12.16
CA ASN A 121 -4.87 -23.26 -12.31
C ASN A 121 -4.12 -23.33 -10.97
N VAL A 122 -3.01 -24.07 -10.97
CA VAL A 122 -2.15 -24.26 -9.80
C VAL A 122 -1.02 -23.24 -9.82
N TYR A 123 -0.74 -22.65 -8.65
CA TYR A 123 0.39 -21.75 -8.45
C TYR A 123 1.29 -22.30 -7.36
N VAL A 124 2.60 -22.14 -7.53
CA VAL A 124 3.61 -22.57 -6.55
C VAL A 124 4.28 -21.34 -5.96
N TYR A 125 4.31 -21.26 -4.64
CA TYR A 125 4.94 -20.18 -3.89
C TYR A 125 5.99 -20.76 -2.95
N TYR A 126 7.07 -20.00 -2.72
CA TYR A 126 8.02 -20.30 -1.66
C TYR A 126 7.82 -19.30 -0.51
N GLY A 127 7.67 -19.81 0.71
CA GLY A 127 7.50 -19.03 1.92
C GLY A 127 8.82 -18.83 2.64
N LEU A 128 9.09 -17.62 3.13
CA LEU A 128 10.20 -17.32 4.02
C LEU A 128 9.65 -16.69 5.30
N SER A 129 9.84 -17.35 6.43
CA SER A 129 9.53 -16.80 7.75
C SER A 129 10.76 -16.09 8.33
N ASN A 130 10.54 -15.15 9.25
CA ASN A 130 11.62 -14.38 9.89
C ASN A 130 12.53 -13.59 8.92
N PHE A 131 12.06 -13.27 7.72
CA PHE A 131 12.80 -12.50 6.73
C PHE A 131 12.16 -11.11 6.51
N TYR A 132 12.79 -10.05 7.03
CA TYR A 132 12.23 -8.69 7.09
C TYR A 132 12.52 -7.84 5.85
N GLN A 133 11.89 -8.17 4.72
CA GLN A 133 12.05 -7.41 3.47
C GLN A 133 11.59 -5.95 3.54
N ASN A 134 10.68 -5.63 4.47
CA ASN A 134 10.14 -4.30 4.67
C ASN A 134 11.09 -3.34 5.43
N HIS A 135 12.27 -3.80 5.85
CA HIS A 135 13.23 -2.96 6.57
C HIS A 135 13.76 -1.82 5.67
N ARG A 136 13.67 -0.56 6.12
CA ARG A 136 14.03 0.65 5.33
C ARG A 136 15.39 0.55 4.63
N ARG A 137 16.43 0.07 5.32
CA ARG A 137 17.78 -0.11 4.73
C ARG A 137 17.83 -1.19 3.65
N TYR A 138 17.06 -2.26 3.81
CA TYR A 138 16.99 -3.35 2.83
C TYR A 138 16.31 -2.85 1.54
N VAL A 139 15.19 -2.14 1.70
CA VAL A 139 14.46 -1.56 0.56
C VAL A 139 15.33 -0.57 -0.22
N LYS A 140 16.10 0.28 0.49
CA LYS A 140 16.98 1.28 -0.12
C LYS A 140 18.26 0.71 -0.75
N SER A 141 18.67 -0.50 -0.38
CA SER A 141 19.91 -1.11 -0.86
C SER A 141 19.71 -1.78 -2.23
N ARG A 142 19.18 -1.03 -3.20
CA ARG A 142 19.00 -1.44 -4.60
C ARG A 142 19.23 -0.24 -5.52
N ASP A 143 19.64 -0.49 -6.75
CA ASP A 143 19.74 0.52 -7.79
C ASP A 143 18.77 0.18 -8.92
N ASP A 144 17.68 0.95 -9.02
CA ASP A 144 16.63 0.70 -10.00
C ASP A 144 17.09 0.95 -11.44
N SER A 145 18.08 1.84 -11.64
CA SER A 145 18.61 2.13 -12.97
C SER A 145 19.50 0.98 -13.45
N GLN A 146 20.31 0.41 -12.54
CA GLN A 146 21.05 -0.82 -12.80
C GLN A 146 20.10 -1.99 -13.11
N LEU A 147 19.02 -2.17 -12.33
CA LEU A 147 18.04 -3.23 -12.55
C LEU A 147 17.27 -3.09 -13.86
N ASN A 148 17.08 -1.85 -14.32
CA ASN A 148 16.51 -1.55 -15.65
C ASN A 148 17.52 -1.73 -16.79
N GLY A 149 18.78 -2.04 -16.48
CA GLY A 149 19.84 -2.27 -17.47
C GLY A 149 20.43 -0.99 -18.07
N ASP A 150 20.34 0.15 -17.37
CA ASP A 150 20.95 1.40 -17.83
C ASP A 150 22.49 1.34 -17.68
N PRO A 151 23.26 1.39 -18.78
CA PRO A 151 24.72 1.32 -18.74
C PRO A 151 25.39 2.59 -18.19
N GLN A 152 24.66 3.70 -18.01
CA GLN A 152 25.24 5.01 -17.64
C GLN A 152 25.83 5.08 -16.22
N ILE A 153 25.72 4.03 -15.40
CA ILE A 153 26.25 4.00 -14.03
C ILE A 153 27.62 3.27 -13.94
N SER A 154 28.17 2.78 -15.06
CA SER A 154 29.53 2.18 -15.06
C SER A 154 30.64 3.23 -14.86
N ASP A 155 30.52 4.43 -15.42
CA ASP A 155 31.71 5.28 -15.66
C ASP A 155 31.64 6.73 -15.13
N GLY A 156 30.80 7.07 -14.14
CA GLY A 156 30.80 8.47 -13.66
C GLY A 156 30.10 8.85 -12.36
N GLU A 157 29.28 7.99 -11.75
CA GLU A 157 28.45 8.38 -10.61
C GLU A 157 28.75 7.57 -9.33
N THR A 158 29.91 6.90 -9.24
CA THR A 158 30.35 6.23 -7.99
C THR A 158 30.87 7.21 -6.92
N ARG A 159 30.63 8.53 -7.05
CA ARG A 159 31.13 9.55 -6.10
C ARG A 159 30.08 10.43 -5.43
N ARG A 160 28.77 10.17 -5.56
CA ARG A 160 27.76 10.97 -4.84
C ARG A 160 26.85 10.22 -3.87
N ASN A 161 26.85 8.89 -3.85
CA ASN A 161 26.02 8.11 -2.92
C ASN A 161 26.80 7.14 -2.02
N THR A 162 28.09 7.37 -1.78
CA THR A 162 28.66 6.99 -0.49
C THR A 162 28.28 8.06 0.52
N ASP A 163 27.02 8.06 0.96
CA ASP A 163 26.72 8.46 2.34
C ASP A 163 27.48 7.45 3.20
N VAL A 164 28.72 7.82 3.50
CA VAL A 164 29.50 7.29 4.60
C VAL A 164 28.56 7.32 5.80
N VAL A 165 28.17 6.13 6.27
CA VAL A 165 27.70 5.94 7.63
C VAL A 165 28.84 6.43 8.53
N LYS A 166 28.82 7.72 8.87
CA LYS A 166 29.61 8.23 9.99
C LYS A 166 28.98 7.64 11.24
N HIS A 167 29.80 6.89 11.97
CA HIS A 167 29.59 6.54 13.37
C HIS A 167 29.28 7.78 14.21
#